data_AF-A0A4T2GN23-F1
#
_entry.id   AF-A0A4T2GN23-F1
#
_cell.length_a   1.000
_cell.length_b   1.000
_cell.length_c   1.000
_cell.angle_alpha   90.00
_cell.angle_beta   90.00
_cell.angle_gamma   90.00
#
_symmetry.space_group_name_H-M   'P 1'
#
loop_
_entity.id
_entity.type
_entity.pdbx_description
1 polymer ?
#
loop_
_entity_poly.entity_id
_entity_poly.type
_entity_poly.pdbx_seq_one_letter_code
_entity_poly.pdbx_strand_id
1 'polypeptide(L)' 'MLRARDNLTQKQAGQLVGVTADTWANWENQKTFPDVQKIVEIEKVFDVSYDDIKFLPEITV' A
#
# COMPACT_ATOMS: atom_id res chain seq x y z
N MET A 1 -1.83 -2.88 8.42
CA MET A 1 -2.69 -3.09 7.23
C MET A 1 -3.55 -1.86 7.02
N LEU A 2 -3.16 -0.99 6.07
CA LEU A 2 -3.84 0.29 5.80
C LEU A 2 -5.32 0.11 5.44
N ARG A 3 -5.63 -0.82 4.53
CA ARG A 3 -7.02 -1.14 4.14
C ARG A 3 -7.90 -1.69 5.26
N ALA A 4 -7.31 -2.34 6.27
CA ALA A 4 -8.08 -2.91 7.39
C ALA A 4 -8.55 -1.83 8.36
N ARG A 5 -7.82 -0.71 8.46
CA ARG A 5 -8.25 0.45 9.25
C ARG A 5 -9.53 1.05 8.68
N ASP A 6 -9.62 1.12 7.36
CA ASP A 6 -10.72 1.76 6.64
C ASP A 6 -11.80 0.77 6.16
N ASN A 7 -11.76 -0.50 6.61
CA ASN A 7 -12.67 -1.58 6.17
C ASN A 7 -12.77 -1.74 4.65
N LEU A 8 -11.67 -1.50 3.94
CA LEU A 8 -11.59 -1.57 2.48
C LEU A 8 -11.17 -2.97 2.01
N THR A 9 -11.81 -3.42 0.93
CA THR A 9 -11.33 -4.57 0.17
C THR A 9 -10.08 -4.20 -0.64
N GLN A 10 -9.27 -5.20 -1.02
CA GLN A 10 -8.10 -4.98 -1.89
C GLN A 10 -8.47 -4.30 -3.21
N LYS A 11 -9.66 -4.62 -3.75
CA LYS A 11 -10.20 -3.97 -4.94
C LYS A 11 -10.47 -2.50 -4.71
N GLN A 12 -11.14 -2.15 -3.60
CA GLN A 12 -11.42 -0.74 -3.28
C GLN A 12 -10.14 0.04 -3.01
N ALA A 13 -9.21 -0.52 -2.24
CA ALA A 13 -7.92 0.11 -1.95
C ALA A 13 -7.11 0.34 -3.23
N GLY A 14 -7.04 -0.66 -4.11
CA GLY A 14 -6.41 -0.50 -5.43
C GLY A 14 -7.09 0.59 -6.26
N GLN A 15 -8.43 0.62 -6.31
CA GLN A 15 -9.17 1.63 -7.06
C GLN A 15 -8.92 3.06 -6.56
N LEU A 16 -8.82 3.26 -5.23
CA LEU A 16 -8.52 4.58 -4.66
C LEU A 16 -7.13 5.09 -5.07
N VAL A 17 -6.18 4.18 -5.23
CA VAL A 17 -4.79 4.46 -5.64
C VAL A 17 -4.60 4.30 -7.16
N GLY A 18 -5.68 4.07 -7.91
CA GLY A 18 -5.63 3.91 -9.37
C GLY A 18 -4.79 2.72 -9.84
N VAL A 19 -4.80 1.61 -9.09
CA VAL A 19 -4.15 0.34 -9.44
C VAL A 19 -5.13 -0.83 -9.36
N THR A 20 -4.72 -2.00 -9.86
CA THR A 20 -5.55 -3.21 -9.76
C THR A 20 -5.51 -3.79 -8.34
N ALA A 21 -6.52 -4.61 -8.02
CA ALA A 21 -6.56 -5.36 -6.76
C ALA A 21 -5.31 -6.26 -6.60
N ASP A 22 -4.84 -6.85 -7.69
CA ASP A 22 -3.64 -7.69 -7.71
C ASP A 22 -2.36 -6.89 -7.44
N THR A 23 -2.22 -5.70 -8.03
CA THR A 23 -1.09 -4.80 -7.74
C THR A 23 -1.08 -4.42 -6.27
N TRP A 24 -2.24 -4.06 -5.71
CA TRP A 24 -2.38 -3.77 -4.29
C TRP A 24 -2.01 -4.99 -3.43
N ALA A 25 -2.52 -6.17 -3.76
CA ALA A 25 -2.20 -7.41 -3.06
C ALA A 25 -0.71 -7.76 -3.16
N ASN A 26 -0.05 -7.49 -4.28
CA ASN A 26 1.38 -7.71 -4.44
C ASN A 26 2.20 -6.78 -3.55
N TRP A 27 1.79 -5.52 -3.41
CA TRP A 27 2.39 -4.57 -2.46
C TRP A 27 2.22 -5.04 -1.02
N GLU A 28 1.03 -5.53 -0.65
CA GLU A 28 0.78 -6.08 0.69
C GLU A 28 1.61 -7.34 0.99
N ASN A 29 1.90 -8.14 -0.04
CA ASN A 29 2.71 -9.37 0.07
C ASN A 29 4.20 -9.13 -0.25
N GLN A 30 4.66 -7.88 -0.33
CA GLN A 30 6.06 -7.53 -0.61
C GLN A 30 6.63 -8.11 -1.92
N LYS A 31 5.75 -8.45 -2.88
CA LYS A 31 6.17 -8.99 -4.19
C LYS A 31 6.63 -7.90 -5.13
N THR A 32 6.00 -6.73 -5.05
CA THR A 32 6.33 -5.54 -5.82
C THR A 32 6.19 -4.33 -4.92
N PHE A 33 6.76 -3.20 -5.34
CA PHE A 33 6.72 -1.95 -4.58
C PHE A 33 6.05 -0.85 -5.41
N PRO A 34 5.27 0.05 -4.80
CA PRO A 34 4.77 1.23 -5.48
C PRO A 34 5.91 2.20 -5.81
N ASP A 35 5.84 2.84 -6.97
CA ASP A 35 6.73 3.94 -7.34
C ASP A 35 6.44 5.21 -6.51
N VAL A 36 7.35 6.19 -6.55
CA VAL A 36 7.22 7.47 -5.82
C VAL A 36 5.86 8.14 -6.05
N GLN A 37 5.35 8.15 -7.27
CA GLN A 37 4.03 8.73 -7.57
C GLN A 37 2.89 7.99 -6.85
N LYS A 38 2.97 6.65 -6.77
CA LYS A 38 1.98 5.82 -6.10
C LYS A 38 2.07 5.90 -4.59
N ILE A 39 3.28 6.05 -4.05
CA ILE A 39 3.48 6.36 -2.63
C ILE A 39 2.74 7.65 -2.26
N VAL A 40 2.95 8.73 -3.01
CA VAL A 40 2.27 10.01 -2.75
C VAL A 40 0.74 9.90 -2.84
N GLU A 41 0.22 9.07 -3.75
CA GLU A 41 -1.22 8.79 -3.81
C GLU A 41 -1.71 8.02 -2.58
N ILE A 42 -0.98 6.99 -2.14
CA ILE A 42 -1.30 6.21 -0.94
C ILE A 42 -1.30 7.12 0.29
N GLU A 43 -0.27 7.94 0.46
CA GLU A 43 -0.15 8.88 1.58
C GLU A 43 -1.37 9.83 1.62
N LYS A 44 -1.81 10.33 0.47
CA LYS A 44 -3.00 11.20 0.37
C LYS A 44 -4.31 10.47 0.63
N VAL A 45 -4.46 9.25 0.12
CA VAL A 45 -5.71 8.48 0.23
C VAL A 45 -5.91 7.97 1.65
N PHE A 46 -4.84 7.48 2.28
CA PHE A 46 -4.88 6.84 3.58
C PHE A 46 -4.42 7.75 4.72
N ASP A 47 -4.00 8.99 4.44
CA ASP A 47 -3.47 9.94 5.43
C ASP A 47 -2.43 9.27 6.34
N VAL A 48 -1.48 8.58 5.69
CA VAL A 48 -0.40 7.85 6.35
C VAL A 48 0.94 8.33 5.83
N SER A 49 1.98 8.19 6.65
CA SER A 49 3.35 8.47 6.22
C SER A 49 3.98 7.23 5.61
N TYR A 50 4.90 7.41 4.66
CA TYR A 50 5.71 6.33 4.08
C TYR A 50 6.28 5.34 5.12
N ASP A 51 6.67 5.82 6.30
CA ASP A 51 7.17 5.00 7.42
C ASP A 51 6.17 3.93 7.91
N ASP A 52 4.87 4.17 7.79
CA ASP A 52 3.84 3.19 8.14
C ASP A 52 3.67 2.11 7.07
N ILE A 53 4.20 2.36 5.88
CA ILE A 53 4.18 1.39 4.79
C ILE A 53 5.40 0.48 4.92
N LYS A 54 5.28 -0.51 5.82
CA LYS A 54 6.29 -1.56 6.03
C LYS A 54 6.46 -2.42 4.78
N PHE A 55 7.34 -1.98 3.89
CA PHE A 55 7.76 -2.66 2.67
C PHE A 55 9.06 -3.45 2.82
N LEU A 56 9.84 -3.18 3.86
CA LEU A 56 11.14 -3.82 4.07
C LEU A 56 10.99 -5.06 4.98
N PRO A 57 11.62 -6.20 4.65
CA PRO A 57 11.86 -7.22 5.65
C PRO A 57 12.71 -6.60 6.75
N GLU A 58 12.43 -6.94 8.01
CA GLU A 58 13.32 -6.59 9.11
C GLU A 58 14.72 -7.05 8.73
N ILE A 59 15.64 -6.08 8.53
CA ILE A 59 17.05 -6.40 8.41
C ILE A 59 17.45 -6.87 9.81
N THR A 60 17.35 -8.17 10.05
CA THR A 60 17.91 -8.79 11.24
C THR A 60 19.43 -8.65 11.12
N VAL A 61 19.99 -7.70 11.84
CA VAL A 61 21.44 -7.59 12.11
C VAL A 61 21.89 -8.68 13.06
#